data_AF-A0A953NKQ2-F1
#
_entry.id   AF-A0A953NKQ2-F1
#
_cell.length_a   1.000
_cell.length_b   1.000
_cell.length_c   1.000
_cell.angle_alpha   90.00
_cell.angle_beta   90.00
_cell.angle_gamma   90.00
#
_symmetry.space_group_name_H-M   'P 1'
#
loop_
_entity.id
_entity.type
_entity.pdbx_description
1 polymer ?
#
loop_
_entity_poly.entity_id
_entity_poly.type
_entity_poly.pdbx_seq_one_letter_code
_entity_poly.pdbx_strand_id
1 'polypeptide(L)'
;MNRTLRNSSASRWLTVFLAAALASAAALSLGAQQQAPLPEGYIRPAPVTATGQAPNMKGEQLSPARTFKVTFGPGDELLSGLTEFAAKNHIAAARITGLGGFSTATLGWGDPPKGAFKKIAIDQKCELVSLIGNISLRDGKPYVHTHAVVSLPDGSTKGGHLIDAHVSPIAEIFIVEAESGPPPAPPAK
;
A
#
# COMPACT_ATOMS: atom_id res chain seq x y z
N MET A 1 -53.64 -21.42 45.44
CA MET A 1 -54.08 -20.10 45.96
C MET A 1 -52.85 -19.28 46.37
N ASN A 2 -52.70 -18.09 45.75
CA ASN A 2 -51.91 -16.87 46.02
C ASN A 2 -50.63 -16.78 46.92
N ARG A 3 -49.61 -16.09 46.34
CA ARG A 3 -48.48 -15.19 46.79
C ARG A 3 -48.58 -14.54 48.21
N THR A 4 -47.55 -14.01 48.95
CA THR A 4 -46.17 -13.42 48.76
C THR A 4 -45.50 -13.14 50.16
N LEU A 5 -44.16 -12.99 50.44
CA LEU A 5 -43.29 -11.76 50.41
C LEU A 5 -41.79 -11.94 50.97
N ARG A 6 -40.77 -11.27 50.34
CA ARG A 6 -39.43 -10.60 50.69
C ARG A 6 -38.45 -11.01 51.87
N ASN A 7 -37.14 -10.61 52.04
CA ASN A 7 -35.84 -10.33 51.30
C ASN A 7 -34.72 -9.73 52.27
N SER A 8 -33.36 -10.01 52.16
CA SER A 8 -32.13 -9.11 52.32
C SER A 8 -30.72 -9.77 52.60
N SER A 9 -29.56 -9.11 52.29
CA SER A 9 -28.13 -9.59 52.11
C SER A 9 -27.01 -9.10 53.10
N ALA A 10 -25.78 -9.71 53.15
CA ALA A 10 -24.40 -9.09 53.23
C ALA A 10 -23.16 -9.94 53.73
N SER A 11 -22.00 -9.81 53.04
CA SER A 11 -20.56 -9.86 53.47
C SER A 11 -19.68 -11.16 53.41
N ARG A 12 -18.43 -11.00 52.90
CA ARG A 12 -17.45 -12.02 52.41
C ARG A 12 -16.00 -11.43 52.52
N TRP A 13 -14.96 -12.26 52.81
CA TRP A 13 -13.47 -12.10 52.58
C TRP A 13 -12.51 -11.43 53.61
N LEU A 14 -11.44 -12.15 54.08
CA LEU A 14 -10.04 -11.66 54.29
C LEU A 14 -9.03 -12.81 54.60
N THR A 15 -7.77 -12.67 54.15
CA THR A 15 -6.47 -13.28 54.63
C THR A 15 -6.01 -14.72 54.25
N VAL A 16 -5.20 -14.85 53.16
CA VAL A 16 -4.18 -15.92 52.92
C VAL A 16 -3.06 -15.36 52.01
N PHE A 17 -1.86 -15.02 52.51
CA PHE A 17 -0.64 -14.68 51.69
C PHE A 17 0.64 -14.57 52.57
N LEU A 18 1.60 -15.53 52.54
CA LEU A 18 3.01 -15.32 52.94
C LEU A 18 3.88 -16.58 52.64
N ALA A 19 5.18 -16.40 52.33
CA ALA A 19 6.27 -17.41 52.43
C ALA A 19 6.67 -18.28 51.22
N ALA A 20 6.64 -17.74 49.99
CA ALA A 20 7.26 -18.33 48.80
C ALA A 20 8.65 -17.70 48.44
N ALA A 21 9.43 -17.22 49.41
CA ALA A 21 10.41 -16.14 49.18
C ALA A 21 11.93 -16.49 49.13
N LEU A 22 12.37 -17.75 49.17
CA LEU A 22 13.80 -18.06 49.46
C LEU A 22 14.62 -18.83 48.39
N ALA A 23 14.04 -19.24 47.25
CA ALA A 23 14.77 -20.06 46.27
C ALA A 23 15.39 -19.27 45.08
N SER A 24 15.58 -17.97 45.26
CA SER A 24 16.27 -17.07 44.33
C SER A 24 17.71 -16.84 44.80
N ALA A 25 18.74 -17.26 44.04
CA ALA A 25 19.97 -16.46 43.87
C ALA A 25 21.02 -17.05 42.90
N ALA A 26 21.28 -18.36 42.86
CA ALA A 26 22.60 -18.82 42.38
C ALA A 26 22.73 -19.24 40.89
N ALA A 27 21.65 -19.41 40.13
CA ALA A 27 21.71 -20.06 38.81
C ALA A 27 21.61 -19.13 37.58
N LEU A 28 21.60 -17.80 37.74
CA LEU A 28 21.24 -16.86 36.66
C LEU A 28 22.40 -16.05 36.05
N SER A 29 23.66 -16.28 36.42
CA SER A 29 24.78 -15.42 35.99
C SER A 29 25.47 -15.80 34.67
N LEU A 30 24.98 -16.78 33.91
CA LEU A 30 25.66 -17.25 32.68
C LEU A 30 25.09 -16.69 31.35
N GLY A 31 24.08 -15.82 31.38
CA GLY A 31 23.35 -15.42 30.16
C GLY A 31 23.49 -13.97 29.69
N ALA A 32 24.05 -13.07 30.48
CA ALA A 32 23.95 -11.64 30.20
C ALA A 32 25.33 -10.97 30.17
N GLN A 33 26.15 -11.34 29.19
CA GLN A 33 27.24 -10.46 28.77
C GLN A 33 26.57 -9.25 28.07
N GLN A 34 26.35 -8.15 28.80
CA GLN A 34 25.77 -6.92 28.29
C GLN A 34 26.57 -6.46 27.07
N GLN A 35 26.00 -6.62 25.88
CA GLN A 35 26.61 -6.14 24.65
C GLN A 35 26.81 -4.64 24.72
N ALA A 36 27.98 -4.17 24.27
CA ALA A 36 28.36 -2.77 24.29
C ALA A 36 27.26 -1.87 23.70
N PRO A 37 27.06 -0.66 24.26
CA PRO A 37 26.09 0.29 23.74
C PRO A 37 26.41 0.66 22.29
N LEU A 38 25.37 0.84 21.48
CA LEU A 38 25.53 1.26 20.09
C LEU A 38 25.95 2.73 20.02
N PRO A 39 26.69 3.13 18.97
CA PRO A 39 26.92 4.54 18.70
C PRO A 39 25.60 5.29 18.50
N GLU A 40 25.61 6.59 18.78
CA GLU A 40 24.45 7.46 18.57
C GLU A 40 23.96 7.38 17.10
N GLY A 41 22.65 7.21 16.90
CA GLY A 41 22.05 7.05 15.58
C GLY A 41 22.01 5.62 15.02
N TYR A 42 22.64 4.65 15.69
CA TYR A 42 22.59 3.24 15.26
C TYR A 42 21.54 2.46 16.07
N ILE A 43 20.65 1.78 15.36
CA ILE A 43 19.71 0.80 15.92
C ILE A 43 20.14 -0.60 15.52
N ARG A 44 20.05 -1.56 16.43
CA ARG A 44 20.23 -2.99 16.07
C ARG A 44 19.09 -3.39 15.12
N PRO A 45 19.31 -4.36 14.21
CA PRO A 45 18.22 -4.96 13.46
C PRO A 45 17.10 -5.35 14.41
N ALA A 46 15.87 -4.92 14.10
CA ALA A 46 14.73 -5.30 14.91
C ALA A 46 14.65 -6.82 14.95
N PRO A 47 14.31 -7.43 16.11
CA PRO A 47 14.00 -8.84 16.15
C PRO A 47 12.85 -9.14 15.16
N VAL A 48 12.71 -10.41 14.77
CA VAL A 48 11.57 -10.84 13.92
C VAL A 48 10.28 -10.28 14.51
N THR A 49 9.58 -9.48 13.73
CA THR A 49 8.37 -8.76 14.15
C THR A 49 7.38 -9.73 14.79
N ALA A 50 6.91 -9.42 15.98
CA ALA A 50 5.95 -10.26 16.69
C ALA A 50 4.64 -10.41 15.88
N THR A 51 4.18 -11.66 15.74
CA THR A 51 2.93 -11.97 15.05
C THR A 51 1.71 -11.66 15.94
N GLY A 52 0.50 -11.70 15.37
CA GLY A 52 -0.75 -11.51 16.13
C GLY A 52 -1.10 -10.04 16.47
N GLN A 53 -0.23 -9.09 16.14
CA GLN A 53 -0.50 -7.65 16.27
C GLN A 53 -1.44 -7.09 15.19
N ALA A 54 -1.74 -7.90 14.16
CA ALA A 54 -2.75 -7.60 13.17
C ALA A 54 -3.87 -8.67 13.20
N PRO A 55 -4.59 -8.83 14.33
CA PRO A 55 -5.55 -9.93 14.53
C PRO A 55 -6.76 -9.86 13.58
N ASN A 56 -6.94 -8.73 12.92
CA ASN A 56 -7.99 -8.49 11.93
C ASN A 56 -7.48 -8.56 10.48
N MET A 57 -6.18 -8.85 10.26
CA MET A 57 -5.62 -8.96 8.91
C MET A 57 -6.21 -10.18 8.20
N LYS A 58 -6.75 -9.96 7.01
CA LYS A 58 -7.20 -10.99 6.09
C LYS A 58 -6.34 -10.91 4.83
N GLY A 59 -5.95 -12.06 4.28
CA GLY A 59 -5.29 -12.17 3.00
C GLY A 59 -6.15 -13.01 2.05
N GLU A 60 -6.16 -12.65 0.78
CA GLU A 60 -6.86 -13.37 -0.27
C GLU A 60 -5.88 -13.65 -1.42
N GLN A 61 -5.96 -14.85 -1.98
CA GLN A 61 -5.18 -15.26 -3.14
C GLN A 61 -5.88 -14.77 -4.41
N LEU A 62 -5.14 -14.12 -5.31
CA LEU A 62 -5.63 -13.73 -6.62
C LEU A 62 -5.37 -14.85 -7.66
N SER A 63 -6.33 -15.05 -8.55
CA SER A 63 -6.36 -15.99 -9.68
C SER A 63 -5.52 -15.50 -10.89
N PRO A 64 -5.33 -16.28 -11.98
CA PRO A 64 -4.40 -15.91 -13.07
C PRO A 64 -4.85 -14.68 -13.89
N ALA A 65 -4.44 -13.51 -13.42
CA ALA A 65 -4.53 -12.24 -14.14
C ALA A 65 -3.80 -12.23 -15.49
N ARG A 66 -4.46 -11.77 -16.56
CA ARG A 66 -3.76 -11.41 -17.82
C ARG A 66 -2.74 -10.31 -17.52
N THR A 67 -1.49 -10.54 -17.94
CA THR A 67 -0.38 -9.61 -17.76
C THR A 67 0.10 -9.12 -19.11
N PHE A 68 0.23 -7.81 -19.26
CA PHE A 68 0.69 -7.16 -20.48
C PHE A 68 1.94 -6.32 -20.19
N LYS A 69 2.89 -6.34 -21.13
CA LYS A 69 3.95 -5.33 -21.24
C LYS A 69 3.58 -4.43 -22.43
N VAL A 70 3.43 -3.15 -22.17
CA VAL A 70 3.15 -2.11 -23.16
C VAL A 70 4.38 -1.21 -23.26
N THR A 71 4.92 -1.07 -24.46
CA THR A 71 6.10 -0.23 -24.73
C THR A 71 5.68 0.95 -25.58
N PHE A 72 6.01 2.16 -25.12
CA PHE A 72 5.78 3.42 -25.81
C PHE A 72 7.08 3.93 -26.43
N GLY A 73 6.97 4.58 -27.60
CA GLY A 73 8.07 5.19 -28.32
C GLY A 73 8.09 6.72 -28.20
N PRO A 74 9.11 7.38 -28.79
CA PRO A 74 9.23 8.83 -28.75
C PRO A 74 8.00 9.54 -29.34
N GLY A 75 7.46 10.51 -28.60
CA GLY A 75 6.33 11.33 -29.02
C GLY A 75 4.95 10.77 -28.66
N ASP A 76 4.85 9.52 -28.21
CA ASP A 76 3.58 8.96 -27.74
C ASP A 76 3.13 9.68 -26.45
N GLU A 77 1.84 9.99 -26.35
CA GLU A 77 1.25 10.49 -25.10
C GLU A 77 0.75 9.30 -24.27
N LEU A 78 1.26 9.19 -23.04
CA LEU A 78 1.17 7.97 -22.24
C LEU A 78 -0.27 7.62 -21.87
N LEU A 79 -1.06 8.60 -21.41
CA LEU A 79 -2.40 8.33 -20.88
C LEU A 79 -3.39 7.93 -21.97
N SER A 80 -3.32 8.58 -23.13
CA SER A 80 -4.12 8.26 -24.32
C SER A 80 -3.81 6.87 -24.84
N GLY A 81 -2.53 6.49 -24.97
CA GLY A 81 -2.16 5.14 -25.40
C GLY A 81 -2.55 4.06 -24.39
N LEU A 82 -2.43 4.31 -23.08
CA LEU A 82 -2.92 3.38 -22.06
C LEU A 82 -4.45 3.23 -22.08
N THR A 83 -5.17 4.33 -22.32
CA THR A 83 -6.64 4.33 -22.42
C THR A 83 -7.10 3.55 -23.66
N GLU A 84 -6.44 3.79 -24.81
CA GLU A 84 -6.72 3.06 -26.05
C GLU A 84 -6.39 1.57 -25.91
N PHE A 85 -5.27 1.23 -25.29
CA PHE A 85 -4.89 -0.15 -25.01
C PHE A 85 -5.94 -0.85 -24.14
N ALA A 86 -6.40 -0.20 -23.07
CA ALA A 86 -7.43 -0.73 -22.18
C ALA A 86 -8.75 -0.99 -22.93
N ALA A 87 -9.16 -0.04 -23.79
CA ALA A 87 -10.37 -0.18 -24.61
C ALA A 87 -10.28 -1.34 -25.60
N LYS A 88 -9.14 -1.46 -26.32
CA LYS A 88 -8.90 -2.54 -27.30
C LYS A 88 -8.88 -3.94 -26.66
N ASN A 89 -8.39 -4.04 -25.43
CA ASN A 89 -8.25 -5.32 -24.72
C ASN A 89 -9.41 -5.63 -23.77
N HIS A 90 -10.44 -4.78 -23.76
CA HIS A 90 -11.62 -4.88 -22.88
C HIS A 90 -11.27 -4.95 -21.39
N ILE A 91 -10.24 -4.20 -20.97
CA ILE A 91 -9.78 -4.18 -19.58
C ILE A 91 -10.69 -3.28 -18.75
N ALA A 92 -11.44 -3.87 -17.83
CA ALA A 92 -12.32 -3.14 -16.91
C ALA A 92 -11.65 -2.76 -15.58
N ALA A 93 -10.66 -3.55 -15.15
CA ALA A 93 -9.93 -3.35 -13.90
C ALA A 93 -8.49 -3.85 -14.05
N ALA A 94 -7.50 -3.03 -13.72
CA ALA A 94 -6.10 -3.45 -13.72
C ALA A 94 -5.25 -2.61 -12.78
N ARG A 95 -4.09 -3.14 -12.38
CA ARG A 95 -3.00 -2.37 -11.77
C ARG A 95 -1.93 -2.07 -12.82
N ILE A 96 -1.35 -0.88 -12.70
CA ILE A 96 -0.30 -0.36 -13.58
C ILE A 96 0.97 -0.14 -12.76
N THR A 97 2.09 -0.60 -13.29
CA THR A 97 3.44 -0.20 -12.86
C THR A 97 4.29 0.11 -14.07
N GLY A 98 5.17 1.09 -14.02
CA GLY A 98 6.07 1.36 -15.14
C GLY A 98 7.20 2.34 -14.84
N LEU A 99 8.08 2.50 -15.83
CA LEU A 99 9.23 3.40 -15.82
C LEU A 99 9.54 3.88 -17.25
N GLY A 100 10.44 4.85 -17.40
CA GLY A 100 10.82 5.35 -18.73
C GLY A 100 11.41 6.75 -18.69
N GLY A 101 11.18 7.51 -19.77
CA GLY A 101 11.53 8.93 -19.85
C GLY A 101 10.48 9.72 -20.61
N PHE A 102 10.40 11.01 -20.31
CA PHE A 102 9.52 11.96 -20.97
C PHE A 102 10.30 13.14 -21.53
N SER A 103 9.86 13.70 -22.66
CA SER A 103 10.31 15.01 -23.15
C SER A 103 9.62 16.14 -22.40
N THR A 104 8.36 15.96 -22.05
CA THR A 104 7.55 16.84 -21.22
C THR A 104 6.56 16.04 -20.39
N ALA A 105 6.19 16.54 -19.22
CA ALA A 105 5.12 15.97 -18.40
C ALA A 105 4.40 17.06 -17.60
N THR A 106 3.13 16.83 -17.30
CA THR A 106 2.36 17.62 -16.35
C THR A 106 1.91 16.74 -15.20
N LEU A 107 2.35 17.09 -13.99
CA LEU A 107 1.83 16.50 -12.76
C LEU A 107 0.80 17.43 -12.12
N GLY A 108 -0.04 16.87 -11.26
CA GLY A 108 -1.08 17.59 -10.53
C GLY A 108 -1.04 17.27 -9.05
N TRP A 109 -1.18 18.31 -8.23
CA TRP A 109 -1.56 18.18 -6.83
C TRP A 109 -3.06 18.43 -6.70
N GLY A 110 -3.81 17.43 -6.23
CA GLY A 110 -5.26 17.58 -6.02
C GLY A 110 -5.55 18.59 -4.91
N ASP A 111 -6.44 19.55 -5.18
CA ASP A 111 -6.96 20.53 -4.24
C ASP A 111 -8.48 20.29 -4.10
N PRO A 112 -8.90 19.37 -3.20
CA PRO A 112 -10.32 19.02 -3.06
C PRO A 112 -11.24 20.19 -2.75
N PRO A 113 -10.86 21.17 -1.89
CA PRO A 113 -11.65 22.39 -1.69
C PRO A 113 -11.97 23.16 -2.98
N LYS A 114 -11.06 23.13 -3.98
CA LYS A 114 -11.28 23.77 -5.28
C LYS A 114 -11.84 22.82 -6.35
N GLY A 115 -11.93 21.52 -6.06
CA GLY A 115 -12.29 20.49 -7.03
C GLY A 115 -11.35 20.46 -8.25
N ALA A 116 -10.08 20.88 -8.09
CA ALA A 116 -9.15 21.09 -9.19
C ALA A 116 -7.73 20.60 -8.85
N PHE A 117 -6.84 20.58 -9.84
CA PHE A 117 -5.43 20.26 -9.64
C PHE A 117 -4.57 21.50 -9.76
N LYS A 118 -3.64 21.70 -8.80
CA LYS A 118 -2.52 22.61 -8.97
C LYS A 118 -1.50 21.94 -9.89
N LYS A 119 -1.31 22.52 -11.08
CA LYS A 119 -0.37 22.02 -12.09
C LYS A 119 1.08 22.14 -11.62
N ILE A 120 1.87 21.14 -11.95
CA ILE A 120 3.31 21.05 -11.77
C ILE A 120 3.88 20.68 -13.15
N ALA A 121 4.26 21.69 -13.93
CA ALA A 121 4.79 21.49 -15.27
C ALA A 121 6.26 21.02 -15.22
N ILE A 122 6.61 20.11 -16.11
CA ILE A 122 7.96 19.63 -16.39
C ILE A 122 8.19 19.82 -17.89
N ASP A 123 8.67 21.01 -18.26
CA ASP A 123 8.84 21.43 -19.66
C ASP A 123 10.25 21.11 -20.18
N GLN A 124 10.82 20.00 -19.72
CA GLN A 124 12.16 19.53 -20.07
C GLN A 124 12.23 18.01 -19.96
N LYS A 125 13.26 17.42 -20.56
CA LYS A 125 13.51 15.99 -20.44
C LYS A 125 13.64 15.57 -18.97
N CYS A 126 12.94 14.51 -18.60
CA CYS A 126 12.99 13.90 -17.29
C CYS A 126 12.89 12.38 -17.37
N GLU A 127 13.48 11.69 -16.40
CA GLU A 127 13.33 10.24 -16.25
C GLU A 127 12.05 9.94 -15.46
N LEU A 128 11.18 9.06 -15.96
CA LEU A 128 10.06 8.48 -15.22
C LEU A 128 10.60 7.37 -14.32
N VAL A 129 10.85 7.72 -13.06
CA VAL A 129 11.43 6.83 -12.05
C VAL A 129 10.40 5.79 -11.58
N SER A 130 9.14 6.20 -11.44
CA SER A 130 8.06 5.29 -11.09
C SER A 130 6.73 5.80 -11.61
N LEU A 131 5.97 4.92 -12.26
CA LEU A 131 4.56 5.06 -12.53
C LEU A 131 3.81 4.01 -11.73
N ILE A 132 2.81 4.43 -10.96
CA ILE A 132 1.91 3.52 -10.25
C ILE A 132 0.49 4.00 -10.51
N GLY A 133 -0.40 3.07 -10.85
CA GLY A 133 -1.79 3.43 -11.10
C GLY A 133 -2.70 2.24 -11.28
N ASN A 134 -3.87 2.52 -11.82
CA ASN A 134 -4.88 1.53 -12.13
C ASN A 134 -5.67 1.91 -13.39
N ILE A 135 -6.38 0.91 -13.91
CA ILE A 135 -7.46 1.05 -14.87
C ILE A 135 -8.73 0.70 -14.14
N SER A 136 -9.77 1.53 -14.30
CA SER A 136 -11.12 1.30 -13.82
C SER A 136 -12.14 1.68 -14.91
N LEU A 137 -13.43 1.56 -14.63
CA LEU A 137 -14.48 2.08 -15.51
C LEU A 137 -15.05 3.38 -14.96
N ARG A 138 -15.21 4.37 -15.84
CA ARG A 138 -15.98 5.60 -15.62
C ARG A 138 -16.96 5.76 -16.76
N ASP A 139 -18.24 5.86 -16.45
CA ASP A 139 -19.32 5.94 -17.44
C ASP A 139 -19.25 4.82 -18.51
N GLY A 140 -18.88 3.60 -18.06
CA GLY A 140 -18.75 2.42 -18.90
C GLY A 140 -17.50 2.39 -19.79
N LYS A 141 -16.60 3.37 -19.69
CA LYS A 141 -15.36 3.46 -20.47
C LYS A 141 -14.13 3.29 -19.58
N PRO A 142 -13.03 2.71 -20.09
CA PRO A 142 -11.77 2.66 -19.36
C PRO A 142 -11.30 4.04 -18.92
N TYR A 143 -10.90 4.14 -17.67
CA TYR A 143 -10.34 5.34 -17.06
C TYR A 143 -9.01 4.96 -16.41
N VAL A 144 -7.94 5.59 -16.91
CA VAL A 144 -6.58 5.42 -16.41
C VAL A 144 -6.34 6.46 -15.31
N HIS A 145 -5.97 6.00 -14.12
CA HIS A 145 -5.54 6.87 -13.02
C HIS A 145 -4.14 6.46 -12.59
N THR A 146 -3.17 7.31 -12.89
CA THR A 146 -1.76 7.09 -12.53
C THR A 146 -1.19 8.25 -11.72
N HIS A 147 -0.24 7.93 -10.87
CA HIS A 147 0.67 8.86 -10.23
C HIS A 147 2.08 8.55 -10.72
N ALA A 148 2.89 9.59 -10.84
CA ALA A 148 4.26 9.47 -11.31
C ALA A 148 5.23 10.18 -10.38
N VAL A 149 6.45 9.66 -10.32
CA VAL A 149 7.63 10.37 -9.83
C VAL A 149 8.59 10.47 -11.01
N VAL A 150 9.03 11.69 -11.29
CA VAL A 150 10.05 11.97 -12.30
C VAL A 150 11.32 12.52 -11.65
N SER A 151 12.47 12.23 -12.24
CA SER A 151 13.76 12.82 -11.90
C SER A 151 14.18 13.84 -12.95
N LEU A 152 14.65 14.99 -12.49
CA LEU A 152 15.23 16.04 -13.32
C LEU A 152 16.73 15.81 -13.54
N PRO A 153 17.39 16.57 -14.45
CA PRO A 153 18.82 16.40 -14.73
C PRO A 153 19.75 16.56 -13.52
N ASP A 154 19.32 17.30 -12.49
CA ASP A 154 20.06 17.50 -11.24
C ASP A 154 19.79 16.39 -10.19
N GLY A 155 18.98 15.38 -10.52
CA GLY A 155 18.57 14.30 -9.62
C GLY A 155 17.44 14.70 -8.67
N SER A 156 16.96 15.95 -8.69
CA SER A 156 15.78 16.35 -7.93
C SER A 156 14.54 15.67 -8.49
N THR A 157 13.59 15.33 -7.62
CA THR A 157 12.37 14.64 -8.02
C THR A 157 11.14 15.52 -7.90
N LYS A 158 10.18 15.26 -8.79
CA LYS A 158 8.82 15.82 -8.72
C LYS A 158 7.84 14.67 -8.79
N GLY A 159 6.80 14.72 -7.96
CA GLY A 159 5.78 13.67 -7.88
C GLY A 159 4.37 14.25 -7.82
N GLY A 160 3.41 13.49 -8.34
CA GLY A 160 2.00 13.88 -8.32
C GLY A 160 1.11 12.97 -9.16
N HIS A 161 -0.16 13.37 -9.28
CA HIS A 161 -1.09 12.76 -10.23
C HIS A 161 -0.66 13.09 -11.65
N LEU A 162 -0.57 12.09 -12.54
CA LEU A 162 -0.16 12.34 -13.92
C LEU A 162 -1.34 12.90 -14.71
N ILE A 163 -1.17 14.10 -15.26
CA ILE A 163 -2.20 14.78 -16.08
C ILE A 163 -1.95 14.55 -17.57
N ASP A 164 -0.68 14.54 -17.98
CA ASP A 164 -0.22 14.40 -19.37
C ASP A 164 1.28 14.05 -19.36
N ALA A 165 1.76 13.23 -20.30
CA ALA A 165 3.19 13.05 -20.53
C ALA A 165 3.51 12.52 -21.93
N HIS A 166 4.56 13.07 -22.54
CA HIS A 166 5.05 12.68 -23.86
C HIS A 166 6.37 11.91 -23.75
N VAL A 167 6.40 10.70 -24.29
CA VAL A 167 7.50 9.74 -24.10
C VAL A 167 8.75 10.16 -24.85
N SER A 168 9.92 10.04 -24.19
CA SER A 168 11.25 10.19 -24.79
C SER A 168 12.35 9.62 -23.88
N PRO A 169 13.12 8.59 -24.29
CA PRO A 169 12.99 7.85 -25.55
C PRO A 169 11.96 6.72 -25.49
N ILE A 170 11.66 6.18 -24.31
CA ILE A 170 10.85 4.97 -24.13
C ILE A 170 10.10 5.03 -22.80
N ALA A 171 8.93 4.41 -22.74
CA ALA A 171 8.28 4.04 -21.48
C ALA A 171 7.81 2.59 -21.53
N GLU A 172 8.08 1.84 -20.48
CA GLU A 172 7.74 0.42 -20.36
C GLU A 172 6.75 0.24 -19.20
N ILE A 173 5.53 -0.16 -19.55
CA ILE A 173 4.41 -0.24 -18.63
C ILE A 173 3.94 -1.69 -18.53
N PHE A 174 3.89 -2.19 -17.30
CA PHE A 174 3.25 -3.46 -16.97
C PHE A 174 1.83 -3.22 -16.49
N ILE A 175 0.89 -3.93 -17.11
CA ILE A 175 -0.53 -3.91 -16.76
C ILE A 175 -0.88 -5.32 -16.32
N VAL A 176 -1.41 -5.45 -15.11
CA VAL A 176 -1.93 -6.73 -14.62
C VAL A 176 -3.41 -6.56 -14.37
N GLU A 177 -4.22 -7.20 -15.21
CA GLU A 177 -5.67 -7.16 -15.12
C GLU A 177 -6.12 -7.82 -13.82
N ALA A 178 -7.00 -7.16 -13.08
CA ALA A 178 -7.65 -7.82 -11.96
C ALA A 178 -8.71 -8.76 -12.54
N GLU A 179 -8.63 -10.06 -12.25
CA GLU A 179 -9.72 -10.97 -12.64
C GLU A 179 -11.04 -10.50 -12.04
N SER A 180 -12.09 -10.41 -12.86
CA SER A 180 -13.46 -10.35 -12.36
C SER A 180 -13.95 -11.78 -12.07
N GLY A 181 -13.60 -12.33 -10.90
CA GLY A 181 -14.16 -13.59 -10.40
C GLY A 181 -15.25 -13.34 -9.34
N PRO A 182 -16.30 -14.19 -9.22
CA PRO A 182 -17.27 -14.05 -8.14
C PRO A 182 -16.62 -14.36 -6.77
N PRO A 183 -17.06 -13.71 -5.68
CA PRO A 183 -16.45 -13.89 -4.36
C PRO A 183 -16.53 -15.35 -3.89
N PRO A 184 -15.56 -15.83 -3.09
CA PRO A 184 -15.57 -17.19 -2.58
C PRO A 184 -16.87 -17.47 -1.80
N ALA A 185 -17.47 -18.64 -2.05
CA ALA A 185 -18.66 -19.06 -1.33
C ALA A 185 -18.39 -19.07 0.19
N PRO A 186 -19.31 -18.58 1.04
CA PRO A 186 -19.12 -18.58 2.48
C PRO A 186 -18.89 -20.01 2.99
N PRO A 187 -18.10 -20.20 4.06
CA PRO A 187 -17.83 -21.53 4.61
C PRO A 187 -19.14 -22.21 5.00
N ALA A 188 -19.27 -23.49 4.61
CA ALA A 188 -20.43 -24.31 4.93
C ALA A 188 -20.62 -24.37 6.47
N LYS A 189 -21.86 -24.14 6.92
CA LYS A 189 -22.26 -24.35 8.31
C LYS A 189 -22.54 -25.82 8.57
#